data_AF-A0A651HEL8-F1
#
_entry.id   AF-A0A651HEL8-F1
#
_cell.length_a   1.000
_cell.length_b   1.000
_cell.length_c   1.000
_cell.angle_alpha   90.00
_cell.angle_beta   90.00
_cell.angle_gamma   90.00
#
_symmetry.space_group_name_H-M   'P 1'
#
loop_
_entity.id
_entity.type
_entity.pdbx_description
1 polymer ?
#
loop_
_entity_poly.entity_id
_entity_poly.type
_entity_poly.pdbx_seq_one_letter_code
_entity_poly.pdbx_strand_id
1 'polypeptide(L)'
;MSLPPTDPPLPTDPPRPFVTLRRGSTTLWVRSEAKDRVVELLEGGDTLHLAARSRALDRPGGGLHGRGPVPLIPGLGGEERWAVRHFHRGGLLAPLTGDRYFRSWTLPRPFAEATASERCREQGIATPRVMAAAVYGRGPI
;
A
#
# COMPACT_ATOMS: atom_id res chain seq x y z
N MET A 1 23.06 -24.64 21.09
CA MET A 1 22.04 -23.61 21.35
C MET A 1 21.75 -22.93 20.02
N SER A 2 20.76 -23.43 19.26
CA SER A 2 20.43 -22.88 17.94
C SER A 2 19.57 -21.63 18.11
N LEU A 3 19.90 -20.57 17.37
CA LEU A 3 19.01 -19.44 17.18
C LEU A 3 17.68 -19.96 16.60
N PRO A 4 16.52 -19.45 17.05
CA PRO A 4 15.25 -19.83 16.46
C PRO A 4 15.25 -19.49 14.95
N PRO A 5 14.53 -20.25 14.12
CA PRO A 5 14.51 -20.04 12.69
C PRO A 5 14.10 -18.60 12.35
N THR A 6 14.87 -18.04 11.41
CA THR A 6 14.67 -16.78 10.70
C THR A 6 13.20 -16.63 10.29
N ASP A 7 12.62 -15.45 10.57
CA ASP A 7 11.24 -15.01 10.36
C ASP A 7 10.26 -16.00 9.70
N PRO A 8 9.09 -16.28 10.31
CA PRO A 8 8.08 -17.12 9.68
C PRO A 8 7.74 -16.59 8.28
N PRO A 9 7.48 -17.49 7.29
CA PRO A 9 7.11 -17.06 5.95
C PRO A 9 5.94 -16.08 6.04
N LEU A 10 6.10 -14.93 5.37
CA LEU A 10 5.10 -13.87 5.43
C LEU A 10 3.76 -14.41 4.90
N PRO A 11 2.65 -14.22 5.63
CA PRO A 11 1.39 -14.86 5.31
C PRO A 11 0.86 -14.38 3.95
N THR A 12 0.28 -15.31 3.19
CA THR A 12 -0.44 -15.01 1.95
C THR A 12 -1.76 -14.29 2.21
N ASP A 13 -2.30 -14.49 3.41
CA ASP A 13 -3.46 -13.79 3.94
C ASP A 13 -3.01 -12.55 4.73
N PRO A 14 -3.75 -11.45 4.64
CA PRO A 14 -3.38 -10.26 5.35
C PRO A 14 -3.59 -10.44 6.87
N PRO A 15 -2.75 -9.81 7.72
CA PRO A 15 -3.05 -9.78 9.15
C PRO A 15 -4.36 -9.04 9.40
N ARG A 16 -5.08 -9.39 10.47
CA ARG A 16 -6.20 -8.54 10.93
C ARG A 16 -5.66 -7.14 11.23
N PRO A 17 -6.41 -6.06 10.92
CA PRO A 17 -7.81 -6.02 10.49
C PRO A 17 -8.02 -5.89 8.97
N PHE A 18 -7.03 -6.24 8.17
CA PHE A 18 -7.11 -6.14 6.72
C PHE A 18 -7.97 -7.26 6.12
N VAL A 19 -8.70 -6.92 5.06
CA VAL A 19 -9.37 -7.87 4.17
C VAL A 19 -8.75 -7.77 2.78
N THR A 20 -8.81 -8.87 2.02
CA THR A 20 -8.32 -8.90 0.64
C THR A 20 -9.45 -8.60 -0.33
N LEU A 21 -9.23 -7.64 -1.23
CA LEU A 21 -10.05 -7.40 -2.42
C LEU A 21 -9.25 -7.74 -3.68
N ARG A 22 -9.90 -8.34 -4.68
CA ARG A 22 -9.30 -8.68 -5.97
C ARG A 22 -10.16 -8.12 -7.10
N ARG A 23 -9.53 -7.44 -8.06
CA ARG A 23 -10.19 -6.92 -9.27
C ARG A 23 -9.25 -7.12 -10.46
N GLY A 24 -9.56 -8.10 -11.32
CA GLY A 24 -8.69 -8.46 -12.43
C GLY A 24 -7.29 -8.85 -11.94
N SER A 25 -6.26 -8.11 -12.37
CA SER A 25 -4.87 -8.31 -11.95
C SER A 25 -4.47 -7.54 -10.68
N THR A 26 -5.40 -6.78 -10.09
CA THR A 26 -5.16 -5.98 -8.90
C THR A 26 -5.50 -6.77 -7.64
N THR A 27 -4.57 -6.80 -6.70
CA THR A 27 -4.76 -7.30 -5.34
C THR A 27 -4.60 -6.17 -4.35
N LEU A 28 -5.56 -6.02 -3.45
CA LEU A 28 -5.61 -4.95 -2.45
C LEU A 28 -5.80 -5.57 -1.07
N TRP A 29 -4.97 -5.16 -0.11
CA TRP A 29 -5.23 -5.33 1.31
C TRP A 29 -5.79 -4.02 1.85
N VAL A 30 -6.96 -4.05 2.47
CA VAL A 30 -7.64 -2.84 2.97
C VAL A 30 -8.15 -3.10 4.38
N ARG A 31 -7.93 -2.15 5.30
CA ARG A 31 -8.53 -2.24 6.63
C ARG A 31 -10.04 -2.23 6.48
N SER A 32 -10.73 -3.07 7.23
CA SER A 32 -12.17 -3.30 7.05
C SER A 32 -12.99 -2.00 7.08
N GLU A 33 -12.64 -1.06 7.95
CA GLU A 33 -13.30 0.24 8.09
C GLU A 33 -13.02 1.22 6.94
N ALA A 34 -11.95 1.01 6.16
CA ALA A 34 -11.57 1.87 5.04
C ALA A 34 -12.06 1.33 3.69
N LYS A 35 -12.72 0.18 3.68
CA LYS A 35 -13.07 -0.57 2.47
C LYS A 35 -13.81 0.30 1.45
N ASP A 36 -14.93 0.89 1.84
CA ASP A 36 -15.80 1.62 0.91
C ASP A 36 -15.11 2.86 0.36
N ARG A 37 -14.38 3.59 1.21
CA ARG A 37 -13.61 4.77 0.81
C ARG A 37 -12.50 4.44 -0.19
N VAL A 38 -11.82 3.31 0.00
CA VAL A 38 -10.73 2.88 -0.90
C VAL A 38 -11.30 2.38 -2.24
N VAL A 39 -12.47 1.73 -2.22
CA VAL A 39 -13.19 1.34 -3.45
C VAL A 39 -13.61 2.58 -4.24
N GLU A 40 -14.25 3.56 -3.61
CA GLU A 40 -14.61 4.85 -4.22
C GLU A 40 -13.38 5.56 -4.80
N LEU A 41 -12.24 5.52 -4.10
CA LEU A 41 -11.01 6.10 -4.60
C LEU A 41 -10.57 5.43 -5.92
N LEU A 42 -10.63 4.10 -6.00
CA LEU A 42 -10.28 3.32 -7.18
C LEU A 42 -11.25 3.46 -8.35
N GLU A 43 -12.49 3.88 -8.14
CA GLU A 43 -13.41 4.19 -9.25
C GLU A 43 -12.93 5.40 -10.07
N GLY A 44 -12.13 6.28 -9.46
CA GLY A 44 -11.63 7.51 -10.09
C GLY A 44 -10.28 7.39 -10.82
N GLY A 45 -9.70 6.19 -10.95
CA GLY A 45 -8.44 6.01 -11.69
C GLY A 45 -7.84 4.61 -11.62
N ASP A 46 -6.87 4.31 -12.49
CA ASP A 46 -6.30 2.95 -12.64
C ASP A 46 -5.52 2.45 -11.41
N THR A 47 -5.00 3.37 -10.59
CA THR A 47 -4.27 3.05 -9.35
C THR A 47 -4.66 4.01 -8.22
N LEU A 48 -4.48 3.59 -6.95
CA LEU A 48 -4.69 4.44 -5.77
C LEU A 48 -3.88 5.73 -5.87
N HIS A 49 -2.64 5.65 -6.36
CA HIS A 49 -1.79 6.81 -6.48
C HIS A 49 -2.28 7.79 -7.54
N LEU A 50 -2.65 7.32 -8.74
CA LEU A 50 -3.19 8.18 -9.79
C LEU A 50 -4.50 8.82 -9.35
N ALA A 51 -5.40 8.04 -8.76
CA ALA A 51 -6.68 8.51 -8.29
C ALA A 51 -6.59 9.47 -7.08
N ALA A 52 -5.53 9.34 -6.27
CA ALA A 52 -5.22 10.30 -5.20
C ALA A 52 -4.59 11.58 -5.76
N ARG A 53 -3.65 11.44 -6.71
CA ARG A 53 -2.98 12.55 -7.37
C ARG A 53 -3.99 13.45 -8.11
N SER A 54 -4.91 12.87 -8.88
CA SER A 54 -5.94 13.63 -9.61
C SER A 54 -6.83 14.45 -8.66
N ARG A 55 -7.19 13.89 -7.49
CA ARG A 55 -8.01 14.57 -6.48
C ARG A 55 -7.24 15.59 -5.63
N ALA A 56 -5.91 15.48 -5.59
CA ALA A 56 -5.01 16.30 -4.78
C ALA A 56 -4.48 17.54 -5.49
N LEU A 57 -4.22 17.45 -6.81
CA LEU A 57 -3.51 18.49 -7.57
C LEU A 57 -4.20 19.86 -7.57
N ASP A 58 -5.51 19.91 -7.36
CA ASP A 58 -6.29 21.16 -7.42
C ASP A 58 -6.61 21.76 -6.02
N ARG A 59 -6.05 21.20 -4.94
CA ARG A 59 -6.41 21.61 -3.56
C ARG A 59 -5.23 22.21 -2.79
N PRO A 60 -5.41 23.37 -2.13
CA PRO A 60 -4.44 23.90 -1.17
C PRO A 60 -4.12 22.86 -0.09
N GLY A 61 -2.83 22.54 0.08
CA GLY A 61 -2.40 21.49 1.02
C GLY A 61 -2.76 20.06 0.59
N GLY A 62 -3.03 19.83 -0.70
CA GLY A 62 -3.30 18.52 -1.28
C GLY A 62 -2.11 17.57 -1.36
N GLY A 63 -0.93 17.97 -0.88
CA GLY A 63 0.25 17.10 -0.89
C GLY A 63 1.31 17.48 0.13
N LEU A 64 2.06 16.47 0.55
CA LEU A 64 3.30 16.63 1.30
C LEU A 64 4.48 16.66 0.32
N HIS A 65 5.48 17.46 0.65
CA HIS A 65 6.71 17.61 -0.12
C HIS A 65 7.89 17.03 0.67
N GLY A 66 8.75 16.27 -0.03
CA GLY A 66 9.91 15.59 0.54
C GLY A 66 10.77 15.01 -0.58
N ARG A 67 11.16 13.73 -0.48
CA ARG A 67 11.88 13.01 -1.57
C ARG A 67 11.04 12.85 -2.87
N GLY A 68 9.77 13.25 -2.84
CA GLY A 68 8.85 13.32 -3.96
C GLY A 68 7.49 13.83 -3.48
N PRO A 69 6.57 14.18 -4.39
CA PRO A 69 5.23 14.59 -4.01
C PRO A 69 4.44 13.40 -3.45
N VAL A 70 3.78 13.58 -2.31
CA VAL A 70 2.88 12.59 -1.72
C VAL A 70 1.48 13.18 -1.63
N PRO A 71 0.53 12.75 -2.48
CA PRO A 71 -0.86 13.19 -2.43
C PRO A 71 -1.47 12.94 -1.05
N LEU A 72 -2.19 13.95 -0.55
CA LEU A 72 -3.06 13.86 0.61
C LEU A 72 -4.52 13.84 0.17
N ILE A 73 -5.27 12.84 0.62
CA ILE A 73 -6.72 12.74 0.38
C ILE A 73 -7.48 12.77 1.71
N PRO A 74 -8.75 13.19 1.73
CA PRO A 74 -9.59 13.05 2.91
C PRO A 74 -9.73 11.58 3.32
N GLY A 75 -9.55 11.31 4.62
CA GLY A 75 -9.72 10.01 5.26
C GLY A 75 -11.18 9.66 5.56
N LEU A 76 -11.44 8.98 6.67
CA LEU A 76 -12.79 8.61 7.10
C LEU A 76 -13.42 9.71 7.99
N GLY A 77 -12.61 10.43 8.76
CA GLY A 77 -13.06 11.53 9.63
C GLY A 77 -12.87 12.92 9.02
N GLY A 78 -13.57 13.92 9.59
CA GLY A 78 -13.66 15.28 9.05
C GLY A 78 -12.32 15.96 8.74
N GLU A 79 -11.36 15.94 9.68
CA GLU A 79 -10.02 16.52 9.48
C GLU A 79 -8.94 15.48 9.12
N GLU A 80 -9.32 14.20 9.03
CA GLU A 80 -8.37 13.13 8.76
C GLU A 80 -7.85 13.22 7.32
N ARG A 81 -6.53 13.09 7.15
CA ARG A 81 -5.88 13.04 5.84
C ARG A 81 -5.02 11.80 5.69
N TRP A 82 -5.14 11.15 4.55
CA TRP A 82 -4.35 9.97 4.18
C TRP A 82 -3.30 10.32 3.15
N ALA A 83 -2.06 9.93 3.43
CA ALA A 83 -0.95 10.04 2.51
C ALA A 83 -0.88 8.82 1.59
N VAL A 84 -0.90 9.04 0.28
CA VAL A 84 -0.88 7.96 -0.72
C VAL A 84 0.49 7.87 -1.37
N ARG A 85 1.24 6.81 -1.04
CA ARG A 85 2.60 6.60 -1.55
C ARG A 85 2.61 5.61 -2.71
N HIS A 86 3.35 5.94 -3.75
CA HIS A 86 3.66 5.02 -4.84
C HIS A 86 5.02 4.36 -4.58
N PHE A 87 5.04 3.03 -4.55
CA PHE A 87 6.29 2.27 -4.47
C PHE A 87 6.77 1.94 -5.88
N HIS A 88 7.75 2.69 -6.37
CA HIS A 88 8.46 2.31 -7.59
C HIS A 88 9.30 1.05 -7.30
N ARG A 89 9.27 0.07 -8.21
CA ARG A 89 10.20 -1.06 -8.15
C ARG A 89 11.62 -0.54 -8.41
N GLY A 90 12.45 -0.47 -7.37
CA GLY A 90 13.86 -0.09 -7.49
C GLY A 90 14.77 -1.32 -7.51
N GLY A 91 15.70 -1.39 -8.45
CA GLY A 91 16.75 -2.41 -8.51
C GLY A 91 17.47 -2.40 -9.87
N LEU A 92 18.77 -2.73 -9.87
CA LEU A 92 19.65 -2.74 -11.05
C LEU A 92 19.15 -3.64 -12.21
N LEU A 93 18.17 -4.51 -11.96
CA LEU A 93 17.56 -5.47 -12.90
C LEU A 93 16.09 -5.15 -13.24
N ALA A 94 15.57 -3.99 -12.83
CA ALA A 94 14.20 -3.56 -13.15
C ALA A 94 13.87 -3.57 -14.66
N PRO A 95 14.79 -3.22 -15.59
CA PRO A 95 14.51 -3.31 -17.03
C PRO A 95 14.48 -4.75 -17.57
N LEU A 96 15.16 -5.70 -16.91
CA LEU A 96 15.33 -7.07 -17.41
C LEU A 96 14.20 -8.02 -17.02
N THR A 97 13.44 -7.68 -15.96
CA THR A 97 12.43 -8.59 -15.40
C THR A 97 11.00 -8.28 -15.84
N GLY A 98 10.77 -7.19 -16.58
CA GLY A 98 9.48 -6.91 -17.24
C GLY A 98 8.27 -7.07 -16.32
N ASP A 99 8.33 -6.48 -15.13
CA ASP A 99 7.27 -6.52 -14.11
C ASP A 99 6.98 -7.92 -13.50
N ARG A 100 7.71 -8.97 -13.89
CA ARG A 100 7.58 -10.31 -13.31
C ARG A 100 8.25 -10.34 -11.93
N TYR A 101 7.43 -10.49 -10.88
CA TYR A 101 7.95 -11.01 -9.62
C TYR A 101 8.54 -12.39 -9.90
N PHE A 102 9.84 -12.54 -9.70
CA PHE A 102 10.60 -13.74 -9.99
C PHE A 102 10.25 -14.86 -9.02
N ARG A 103 8.99 -15.34 -8.98
CA ARG A 103 8.53 -16.37 -8.04
C ARG A 103 9.16 -16.18 -6.64
N SER A 104 9.26 -14.91 -6.20
CA SER A 104 10.08 -14.58 -5.05
C SER A 104 9.26 -14.98 -3.84
N TRP A 105 9.85 -15.82 -2.99
CA TRP A 105 9.33 -16.29 -1.70
C TRP A 105 9.03 -15.16 -0.69
N THR A 106 8.99 -13.91 -1.14
CA THR A 106 8.85 -12.68 -0.37
C THR A 106 7.63 -11.90 -0.80
N LEU A 107 6.82 -11.51 0.19
CA LEU A 107 5.63 -10.68 0.07
C LEU A 107 5.94 -9.34 -0.64
N PRO A 108 5.09 -8.85 -1.58
CA PRO A 108 5.27 -7.54 -2.20
C PRO A 108 5.47 -6.43 -1.17
N ARG A 109 6.36 -5.48 -1.47
CA ARG A 109 6.74 -4.40 -0.54
C ARG A 109 5.54 -3.68 0.12
N PRO A 110 4.46 -3.30 -0.61
CA PRO A 110 3.30 -2.66 0.04
C PRO A 110 2.67 -3.53 1.13
N PHE A 111 2.58 -4.84 0.91
CA PHE A 111 2.01 -5.80 1.87
C PHE A 111 2.97 -6.09 3.02
N ALA A 112 4.29 -6.13 2.75
CA ALA A 112 5.30 -6.26 3.80
C ALA A 112 5.31 -5.04 4.73
N GLU A 113 5.20 -3.81 4.19
CA GLU A 113 5.08 -2.59 5.00
C GLU A 113 3.77 -2.56 5.81
N ALA A 114 2.64 -3.02 5.24
CA ALA A 114 1.39 -3.16 5.97
C ALA A 114 1.51 -4.14 7.15
N THR A 115 2.16 -5.28 6.93
CA THR A 115 2.39 -6.31 7.96
C THR A 115 3.30 -5.79 9.07
N ALA A 116 4.42 -5.17 8.70
CA ALA A 116 5.35 -4.59 9.67
C ALA A 116 4.69 -3.48 10.49
N SER A 117 3.90 -2.62 9.83
CA SER A 117 3.16 -1.57 10.49
C SER A 117 2.20 -2.10 11.54
N GLU A 118 1.39 -3.12 11.23
CA GLU A 118 0.45 -3.67 12.23
C GLU A 118 1.16 -4.41 13.36
N ARG A 119 2.22 -5.17 13.09
CA ARG A 119 3.01 -5.81 14.16
C ARG A 119 3.58 -4.77 15.14
N CYS A 120 4.12 -3.66 14.62
CA CYS A 120 4.57 -2.57 15.47
C CYS A 120 3.43 -1.99 16.32
N ARG A 121 2.22 -1.83 15.75
CA ARG A 121 1.06 -1.31 16.48
C ARG A 121 0.55 -2.27 17.55
N GLU A 122 0.55 -3.57 17.28
CA GLU A 122 0.23 -4.62 18.27
C GLU A 122 1.18 -4.56 19.47
N GLN A 123 2.42 -4.12 19.25
CA GLN A 123 3.42 -3.89 20.29
C GLN A 123 3.35 -2.49 20.95
N GLY A 124 2.34 -1.68 20.62
CA GLY A 124 2.16 -0.34 21.16
C GLY A 124 3.11 0.72 20.57
N ILE A 125 3.84 0.41 19.51
CA ILE A 125 4.72 1.36 18.83
C ILE A 125 3.86 2.28 17.95
N ALA A 126 4.00 3.59 18.15
CA ALA A 126 3.30 4.61 17.38
C ALA A 126 3.82 4.68 15.93
N THR A 127 3.23 3.88 15.03
CA THR A 127 3.50 3.92 13.60
C THR A 127 2.31 4.48 12.81
N PRO A 128 2.55 5.09 11.63
CA PRO A 128 1.49 5.47 10.71
C PRO A 128 0.57 4.28 10.44
N ARG A 129 -0.74 4.51 10.43
CA ARG A 129 -1.72 3.45 10.19
C ARG A 129 -1.85 3.20 8.69
N VAL A 130 -1.51 1.99 8.24
CA VAL A 130 -1.70 1.62 6.84
C VAL A 130 -3.18 1.28 6.64
N MET A 131 -3.90 2.13 5.90
CA MET A 131 -5.32 1.91 5.62
C MET A 131 -5.54 0.95 4.45
N ALA A 132 -4.66 0.99 3.47
CA ALA A 132 -4.67 0.08 2.34
C ALA A 132 -3.28 -0.09 1.71
N ALA A 133 -3.06 -1.23 1.08
CA ALA A 133 -1.89 -1.54 0.27
C ALA A 133 -2.36 -2.25 -1.01
N ALA A 134 -1.83 -1.84 -2.18
CA ALA A 134 -2.25 -2.38 -3.47
C ALA A 134 -1.06 -2.87 -4.30
N VAL A 135 -1.29 -3.95 -5.04
CA VAL A 135 -0.40 -4.47 -6.07
C VAL A 135 -1.19 -4.63 -7.36
N TYR A 136 -0.69 -4.05 -8.44
CA TYR A 136 -1.31 -4.06 -9.76
C TYR A 136 -0.51 -5.00 -10.67
N GLY A 137 -1.15 -5.95 -11.34
CA GLY A 137 -0.47 -6.95 -12.18
C GLY A 137 -0.09 -6.45 -13.58
N ARG A 138 -0.47 -5.22 -13.94
CA ARG A 138 0.05 -4.44 -15.06
C ARG A 138 0.21 -3.00 -14.58
N GLY A 139 1.44 -2.50 -14.51
CA GLY A 139 1.69 -1.12 -14.10
C GLY A 139 1.20 -0.10 -15.14
N PRO A 140 0.92 1.16 -14.74
CA PRO A 140 0.75 2.25 -15.69
C PRO A 140 2.07 2.49 -16.44
N ILE A 141 1.97 2.62 -17.76
CA ILE A 141 3.04 3.15 -18.63
C ILE A 141 3.24 4.64 -18.39
#